data_AF-A0A2I0KV15-F1
#
_entry.id   AF-A0A2I0KV15-F1
#
_cell.length_a   1.000
_cell.length_b   1.000
_cell.length_c   1.000
_cell.angle_alpha   90.00
_cell.angle_beta   90.00
_cell.angle_gamma   90.00
#
_symmetry.space_group_name_H-M   'P 1'
#
loop_
_entity.id
_entity.type
_entity.pdbx_description
1 polymer ?
#
loop_
_entity_poly.entity_id
_entity_poly.type
_entity_poly.pdbx_seq_one_letter_code
_entity_poly.pdbx_strand_id
1 'polypeptide(L)'
;GHYASVSEVKDYIHAAYEHANAMPKFCHLSVARTPLPIPLPFPRIFSSLVGGQGKLLGEPIAGSLSRGSVDVHSIPIGTRLRSSIAILPHLENRLTHLQRFGIQRGAAGSELLRGWGFGRDELEEMGECLTRMVMELKPQAIMSDDSD
;
A
#
# COMPACT_ATOMS: atom_id res chain seq x y z
N GLY A 1 -3.88 22.23 -17.58
CA GLY A 1 -2.96 21.25 -16.97
C GLY A 1 -2.78 20.11 -17.94
N HIS A 2 -1.53 19.73 -18.24
CA HIS A 2 -1.23 18.52 -19.01
C HIS A 2 -1.20 17.30 -18.07
N TYR A 3 -1.70 16.15 -18.54
CA TYR A 3 -1.61 14.89 -17.81
C TYR A 3 -0.23 14.29 -18.04
N ALA A 4 0.32 13.65 -17.01
CA ALA A 4 1.43 12.74 -17.22
C ALA A 4 0.98 11.59 -18.13
N SER A 5 1.74 11.31 -19.17
CA SER A 5 1.70 10.10 -19.96
C SER A 5 2.13 8.89 -19.14
N VAL A 6 1.84 7.69 -19.65
CA VAL A 6 2.30 6.43 -19.03
C VAL A 6 3.83 6.39 -18.94
N SER A 7 4.53 6.91 -19.96
CA SER A 7 5.99 7.05 -19.96
C SER A 7 6.46 8.00 -18.87
N GLU A 8 5.88 9.21 -18.76
CA GLU A 8 6.28 10.17 -17.73
C GLU A 8 6.14 9.60 -16.31
N VAL A 9 5.08 8.82 -16.04
CA VAL A 9 4.92 8.13 -14.75
C VAL A 9 5.99 7.06 -14.54
N LYS A 10 6.32 6.29 -15.58
CA LYS A 10 7.38 5.25 -15.50
C LYS A 10 8.76 5.85 -15.29
N ASP A 11 9.07 6.91 -16.02
CA ASP A 11 10.36 7.60 -16.01
C ASP A 11 10.57 8.28 -14.65
N TYR A 12 9.52 8.95 -14.13
CA TYR A 12 9.56 9.54 -12.79
C TYR A 12 9.88 8.51 -11.70
N ILE A 13 9.24 7.33 -11.75
CA ILE A 13 9.48 6.28 -10.76
C ILE A 13 10.87 5.65 -10.93
N HIS A 14 11.36 5.46 -12.16
CA HIS A 14 12.73 4.99 -12.41
C HIS A 14 13.77 5.99 -11.89
N ALA A 15 13.63 7.27 -12.24
CA ALA A 15 14.53 8.31 -11.78
C ALA A 15 14.59 8.38 -10.25
N ALA A 16 13.45 8.19 -9.56
CA ALA A 16 13.41 8.15 -8.11
C ALA A 16 14.24 6.99 -7.50
N TYR A 17 14.46 5.91 -8.24
CA TYR A 17 15.30 4.78 -7.80
C TYR A 17 16.77 4.93 -8.16
N GLU A 18 17.08 5.54 -9.32
CA GLU A 18 18.47 5.84 -9.69
C GLU A 18 19.17 6.73 -8.65
N HIS A 19 18.40 7.60 -7.99
CA HIS A 19 18.92 8.51 -6.96
C HIS A 19 18.75 7.98 -5.52
N ALA A 20 18.31 6.73 -5.34
CA ALA A 20 18.07 6.17 -4.01
C ALA A 20 19.36 5.58 -3.40
N ASN A 21 19.60 5.85 -2.12
CA ASN A 21 20.76 5.33 -1.37
C ASN A 21 20.85 3.79 -1.33
N ALA A 22 19.74 3.09 -1.56
CA ALA A 22 19.70 1.63 -1.65
C ALA A 22 18.62 1.20 -2.64
N MET A 23 19.03 0.47 -3.69
CA MET A 23 18.10 -0.09 -4.67
C MET A 23 17.35 -1.29 -4.05
N PRO A 24 16.02 -1.37 -4.20
CA PRO A 24 15.28 -2.55 -3.74
C PRO A 24 15.73 -3.81 -4.49
N LYS A 25 15.80 -4.94 -3.78
CA LYS A 25 16.12 -6.27 -4.35
C LYS A 25 15.15 -6.66 -5.46
N PHE A 26 13.86 -6.34 -5.31
CA PHE A 26 12.86 -6.48 -6.37
C PHE A 26 11.96 -5.24 -6.43
N CYS A 27 11.62 -4.82 -7.65
CA CYS A 27 10.69 -3.74 -7.93
C CYS A 27 9.92 -4.06 -9.20
N HIS A 28 8.60 -4.16 -9.09
CA HIS A 28 7.69 -4.31 -10.22
C HIS A 28 6.79 -3.09 -10.30
N LEU A 29 6.85 -2.41 -11.44
CA LEU A 29 6.03 -1.26 -11.74
C LEU A 29 5.08 -1.60 -12.88
N SER A 30 3.78 -1.50 -12.62
CA SER A 30 2.74 -1.55 -13.65
C SER A 30 2.07 -0.18 -13.72
N VAL A 31 1.95 0.37 -14.93
CA VAL A 31 1.26 1.64 -15.16
C VAL A 31 0.22 1.40 -16.24
N ALA A 32 -1.04 1.65 -15.89
CA ALA A 32 -2.16 1.53 -16.80
C ALA A 32 -3.07 2.73 -16.67
N ARG A 33 -3.74 3.10 -17.76
CA ARG A 33 -4.88 4.02 -17.67
C ARG A 33 -6.03 3.23 -17.09
N THR A 34 -6.43 3.54 -15.87
CA THR A 34 -7.58 2.91 -15.22
C THR A 34 -8.70 3.94 -15.10
N PRO A 35 -9.96 3.54 -15.31
CA PRO A 35 -11.08 4.40 -14.98
C PRO A 35 -10.95 4.79 -13.51
N LEU A 36 -11.34 6.03 -13.14
CA LEU A 36 -11.39 6.40 -11.73
C LEU A 36 -12.20 5.32 -10.97
N PRO A 37 -11.79 4.92 -9.76
CA PRO A 37 -12.50 3.92 -8.96
C PRO A 37 -13.82 4.51 -8.47
N ILE A 38 -14.79 4.57 -9.36
CA ILE A 38 -16.11 5.11 -9.12
C ILE A 38 -17.09 4.11 -9.74
N PRO A 39 -18.08 3.64 -8.98
CA PRO A 39 -18.95 2.55 -9.40
C PRO A 39 -19.73 2.91 -10.67
N LEU A 40 -19.83 1.95 -11.60
CA LEU A 40 -20.65 2.06 -12.82
C LEU A 40 -21.90 1.18 -12.74
N PRO A 41 -23.07 1.64 -13.27
CA PRO A 41 -23.26 2.92 -13.93
C PRO A 41 -23.18 4.08 -12.93
N PHE A 42 -22.47 5.12 -13.32
CA PHE A 42 -22.11 6.25 -12.46
C PHE A 42 -23.39 6.87 -11.88
N PRO A 43 -23.55 6.96 -10.55
CA PRO A 43 -24.78 7.49 -9.98
C PRO A 43 -24.99 8.94 -10.43
N ARG A 44 -26.21 9.30 -10.83
CA ARG A 44 -26.62 10.65 -11.26
C ARG A 44 -26.60 11.69 -10.13
N ILE A 45 -25.80 11.46 -9.08
CA ILE A 45 -25.68 12.30 -7.89
C ILE A 45 -24.61 13.38 -8.05
N PHE A 46 -23.70 13.20 -9.00
CA PHE A 46 -22.68 14.21 -9.29
C PHE A 46 -23.29 15.36 -10.08
N SER A 47 -23.03 16.57 -9.62
CA SER A 47 -23.44 17.78 -10.31
C SER A 47 -22.67 17.92 -11.62
N SER A 48 -23.21 18.70 -12.54
CA SER A 48 -22.51 19.18 -13.75
C SER A 48 -21.21 19.96 -13.47
N LEU A 49 -20.88 20.17 -12.20
CA LEU A 49 -19.64 20.79 -11.75
C LEU A 49 -18.51 19.77 -11.51
N VAL A 50 -18.76 18.46 -11.66
CA VAL A 50 -17.71 17.45 -11.61
C VAL A 50 -17.30 17.09 -13.03
N GLY A 51 -16.07 17.47 -13.41
CA GLY A 51 -15.51 17.11 -14.70
C GLY A 51 -15.26 15.61 -14.84
N GLY A 52 -15.08 15.12 -16.07
CA GLY A 52 -14.79 13.71 -16.39
C GLY A 52 -13.54 13.10 -15.73
N GLN A 53 -12.81 13.86 -14.93
CA GLN A 53 -11.62 13.40 -14.20
C GLN A 53 -11.75 13.63 -12.70
N GLY A 54 -12.96 13.87 -12.21
CA GLY A 54 -13.24 14.13 -10.80
C GLY A 54 -12.86 15.53 -10.31
N LYS A 55 -12.39 16.43 -11.19
CA LYS A 55 -12.11 17.83 -10.81
C LYS A 55 -13.41 18.61 -10.62
N LEU A 56 -13.44 19.48 -9.61
CA LEU A 56 -14.52 20.45 -9.43
C LEU A 56 -14.32 21.63 -10.41
N LEU A 57 -15.37 21.97 -11.14
CA LEU A 57 -15.44 23.06 -12.10
C LEU A 57 -16.14 24.26 -11.44
N GLY A 58 -15.72 25.47 -11.81
CA GLY A 58 -16.40 26.70 -11.38
C GLY A 58 -17.72 26.94 -12.13
N GLU A 59 -17.86 26.38 -13.33
CA GLU A 59 -19.04 26.49 -14.17
C GLU A 59 -19.53 25.11 -14.63
N PRO A 60 -20.85 24.91 -14.82
CA PRO A 60 -21.41 23.69 -15.36
C PRO A 60 -20.82 23.33 -16.74
N ILE A 61 -20.65 22.04 -17.01
CA ILE A 61 -20.29 21.57 -18.36
C ILE A 61 -21.39 21.97 -19.35
N ALA A 62 -21.03 22.68 -20.41
CA ALA A 62 -21.96 23.15 -21.43
C ALA A 62 -22.73 21.96 -22.07
N GLY A 63 -24.06 22.04 -22.09
CA GLY A 63 -24.93 20.99 -22.62
C GLY A 63 -25.21 19.82 -21.66
N SER A 64 -24.72 19.86 -20.41
CA SER A 64 -25.01 18.84 -19.40
C SER A 64 -26.28 19.17 -18.60
N LEU A 65 -27.03 18.13 -18.20
CA LEU A 65 -28.11 18.26 -17.23
C LEU A 65 -27.54 18.65 -15.86
N SER A 66 -28.31 19.39 -15.04
CA SER A 66 -27.92 19.81 -13.68
C SER A 66 -27.39 18.66 -12.80
N ARG A 67 -27.85 17.43 -13.08
CA ARG A 67 -27.41 16.16 -12.51
C ARG A 67 -27.44 15.08 -13.60
N GLY A 68 -26.39 14.26 -13.71
CA GLY A 68 -26.29 13.27 -14.78
C GLY A 68 -25.10 12.31 -14.61
N SER A 69 -25.01 11.31 -15.49
CA SER A 69 -23.82 10.46 -15.61
C SER A 69 -22.67 11.29 -16.16
N VAL A 70 -21.54 11.29 -15.47
CA VAL A 70 -20.31 11.94 -15.94
C VAL A 70 -19.52 10.91 -16.73
N ASP A 71 -19.16 11.23 -17.98
CA ASP A 71 -18.21 10.43 -18.75
C ASP A 71 -16.82 10.56 -18.13
N VAL A 72 -16.37 9.48 -17.51
CA VAL A 72 -15.08 9.45 -16.82
C VAL A 72 -13.97 9.11 -17.80
N HIS A 73 -12.96 9.97 -17.84
CA HIS A 73 -11.69 9.71 -18.48
C HIS A 73 -10.77 8.93 -17.54
N SER A 74 -10.25 7.82 -18.05
CA SER A 74 -9.21 7.06 -17.35
C SER A 74 -7.97 7.93 -17.12
N ILE A 75 -7.45 7.88 -15.90
CA ILE A 75 -6.18 8.52 -15.54
C ILE A 75 -5.10 7.43 -15.43
N PRO A 76 -3.84 7.74 -15.75
CA PRO A 76 -2.77 6.80 -15.53
C PRO A 76 -2.58 6.58 -14.03
N ILE A 77 -2.71 5.32 -13.60
CA ILE A 77 -2.40 4.88 -12.25
C ILE A 77 -1.18 3.97 -12.34
N GLY A 78 -0.17 4.29 -11.53
CA GLY A 78 0.99 3.44 -11.31
C GLY A 78 0.82 2.61 -10.05
N THR A 79 0.91 1.29 -10.18
CA THR A 79 0.99 0.36 -9.05
C THR A 79 2.42 -0.15 -8.94
N ARG A 80 2.98 -0.04 -7.73
CA ARG A 80 4.36 -0.41 -7.44
C ARG A 80 4.43 -1.44 -6.33
N LEU A 81 5.00 -2.59 -6.63
CA LEU A 81 5.35 -3.63 -5.66
C LEU A 81 6.87 -3.68 -5.53
N ARG A 82 7.39 -3.60 -4.30
CA ARG A 82 8.84 -3.61 -4.07
C ARG A 82 9.21 -4.30 -2.77
N SER A 83 10.43 -4.82 -2.71
CA SER A 83 11.06 -5.20 -1.44
C SER A 83 11.35 -3.96 -0.61
N SER A 84 11.01 -3.98 0.67
CA SER A 84 11.41 -2.91 1.60
C SER A 84 11.50 -3.39 3.03
N ILE A 85 12.54 -2.93 3.73
CA ILE A 85 12.62 -3.00 5.19
C ILE A 85 11.59 -2.11 5.91
N ALA A 86 10.84 -1.27 5.17
CA ALA A 86 9.82 -0.39 5.74
C ALA A 86 8.66 -1.17 6.38
N ILE A 87 8.55 -2.48 6.12
CA ILE A 87 7.60 -3.36 6.80
C ILE A 87 8.04 -3.72 8.23
N LEU A 88 9.31 -3.50 8.60
CA LEU A 88 9.86 -3.90 9.90
C LEU A 88 9.03 -3.42 11.10
N PRO A 89 8.62 -2.13 11.21
CA PRO A 89 7.80 -1.68 12.33
C PRO A 89 6.44 -2.39 12.41
N HIS A 90 5.89 -2.78 11.27
CA HIS A 90 4.65 -3.56 11.22
C HIS A 90 4.86 -4.96 11.80
N LEU A 91 5.95 -5.63 11.41
CA LEU A 91 6.29 -6.97 11.91
C LEU A 91 6.59 -6.95 13.41
N GLU A 92 7.36 -5.97 13.89
CA GLU A 92 7.66 -5.80 15.33
C GLU A 92 6.38 -5.61 16.14
N ASN A 93 5.48 -4.74 15.67
CA ASN A 93 4.19 -4.52 16.33
C ASN A 93 3.33 -5.80 16.37
N ARG A 94 3.31 -6.57 15.27
CA ARG A 94 2.58 -7.85 15.21
C ARG A 94 3.17 -8.90 16.13
N LEU A 95 4.51 -9.00 16.21
CA LEU A 95 5.20 -9.87 17.15
C LEU A 95 4.86 -9.52 18.59
N THR A 96 4.95 -8.24 18.96
CA THR A 96 4.59 -7.78 20.31
C THR A 96 3.12 -8.07 20.64
N HIS A 97 2.20 -7.83 19.69
CA HIS A 97 0.79 -8.13 19.90
C HIS A 97 0.53 -9.62 20.06
N LEU A 98 1.13 -10.47 19.23
CA LEU A 98 0.97 -11.92 19.34
C LEU A 98 1.50 -12.43 20.68
N GLN A 99 2.67 -11.97 21.11
CA GLN A 99 3.24 -12.32 22.41
C GLN A 99 2.32 -11.91 23.56
N ARG A 100 1.86 -10.64 23.57
CA ARG A 100 1.07 -10.08 24.67
C ARG A 100 -0.37 -10.59 24.72
N PHE A 101 -1.01 -10.75 23.56
CA PHE A 101 -2.44 -11.03 23.48
C PHE A 101 -2.78 -12.45 23.06
N GLY A 102 -1.83 -13.20 22.48
CA GLY A 102 -2.04 -14.59 22.06
C GLY A 102 -1.27 -15.62 22.88
N ILE A 103 0.03 -15.42 23.11
CA ILE A 103 0.92 -16.46 23.67
C ILE A 103 1.03 -16.40 25.20
N GLN A 104 1.13 -15.20 25.78
CA GLN A 104 1.33 -15.05 27.21
C GLN A 104 0.24 -15.79 28.02
N ARG A 105 0.64 -16.35 29.16
CA ARG A 105 -0.30 -17.04 30.03
C ARG A 105 -1.39 -16.07 30.50
N GLY A 106 -2.65 -16.43 30.26
CA GLY A 106 -3.79 -15.56 30.57
C GLY A 106 -3.96 -14.38 29.62
N ALA A 107 -3.36 -14.45 28.43
CA ALA A 107 -3.52 -13.40 27.42
C ALA A 107 -4.98 -13.22 27.03
N ALA A 108 -5.41 -11.96 26.92
CA ALA A 108 -6.81 -11.59 26.71
C ALA A 108 -7.41 -12.13 25.40
N GLY A 109 -6.59 -12.37 24.38
CA GLY A 109 -7.02 -12.91 23.09
C GLY A 109 -6.95 -14.44 22.99
N SER A 110 -6.43 -15.14 24.01
CA SER A 110 -6.16 -16.58 23.95
C SER A 110 -7.42 -17.42 23.70
N GLU A 111 -8.56 -17.06 24.32
CA GLU A 111 -9.82 -17.77 24.11
C GLU A 111 -10.44 -17.49 22.75
N LEU A 112 -10.30 -16.26 22.25
CA LEU A 112 -10.77 -15.87 20.92
C LEU A 112 -10.01 -16.64 19.84
N LEU A 113 -8.68 -16.69 19.95
CA LEU A 113 -7.82 -17.41 19.01
C LEU A 113 -8.12 -18.91 19.03
N ARG A 114 -8.32 -19.49 20.23
CA ARG A 114 -8.78 -20.87 20.38
C ARG A 114 -10.14 -21.09 19.71
N GLY A 115 -11.07 -20.14 19.85
CA GLY A 115 -12.37 -20.17 19.18
C GLY A 115 -12.29 -20.07 17.65
N TRP A 116 -11.23 -19.45 17.12
CA TRP A 116 -10.93 -19.43 15.68
C TRP A 116 -10.18 -20.69 15.20
N GLY A 117 -9.86 -21.61 16.11
CA GLY A 117 -9.20 -22.87 15.80
C GLY A 117 -7.69 -22.87 16.01
N PHE A 118 -7.09 -21.79 16.52
CA PHE A 118 -5.64 -21.74 16.75
C PHE A 118 -5.24 -22.46 18.04
N GLY A 119 -4.34 -23.43 17.89
CA GLY A 119 -3.69 -24.12 18.99
C GLY A 119 -2.56 -23.29 19.62
N ARG A 120 -2.13 -23.65 20.83
CA ARG A 120 -1.00 -22.97 21.49
C ARG A 120 0.30 -23.11 20.68
N ASP A 121 0.58 -24.32 20.22
CA ASP A 121 1.78 -24.65 19.47
C ASP A 121 1.85 -23.87 18.15
N GLU A 122 0.71 -23.70 17.46
CA GLU A 122 0.62 -22.89 16.23
C GLU A 122 0.93 -21.40 16.51
N LEU A 123 0.44 -20.86 17.63
CA LEU A 123 0.72 -19.47 18.02
C LEU A 123 2.19 -19.27 18.39
N GLU A 124 2.81 -20.24 19.05
CA GLU A 124 4.25 -20.24 19.34
C GLU A 124 5.07 -20.28 18.04
N GLU A 125 4.73 -21.17 17.10
CA GLU A 125 5.38 -21.24 15.78
C GLU A 125 5.25 -19.92 14.98
N MET A 126 4.06 -19.31 14.98
CA MET A 126 3.84 -18.00 14.38
C MET A 126 4.74 -16.92 15.02
N GLY A 127 4.91 -16.97 16.35
CA GLY A 127 5.79 -16.07 17.08
C GLY A 127 7.26 -16.24 16.71
N GLU A 128 7.72 -17.48 16.57
CA GLU A 128 9.08 -17.79 16.12
C GLU A 128 9.32 -17.32 14.68
N CYS A 129 8.35 -17.55 13.79
CA CYS A 129 8.42 -17.09 12.40
C CYS A 129 8.52 -15.56 12.30
N LEU A 130 7.68 -14.83 13.06
CA LEU A 130 7.74 -13.37 13.15
C LEU A 130 9.07 -12.89 13.72
N THR A 131 9.59 -13.56 14.74
CA THR A 131 10.90 -13.24 15.34
C THR A 131 12.01 -13.38 14.30
N ARG A 132 12.03 -14.48 13.54
CA ARG A 132 13.01 -14.71 12.47
C ARG A 132 12.95 -13.61 11.41
N MET A 133 11.75 -13.27 10.92
CA MET A 133 11.58 -12.19 9.93
C MET A 133 12.06 -10.83 10.45
N VAL A 134 11.79 -10.51 11.72
CA VAL A 134 12.28 -9.27 12.35
C VAL A 134 13.81 -9.28 12.43
N MET A 135 14.43 -10.39 12.82
CA MET A 135 15.89 -10.51 12.90
C MET A 135 16.56 -10.39 11.52
N GLU A 136 16.00 -10.99 10.49
CA GLU A 136 16.53 -10.91 9.12
C GLU A 136 16.43 -9.51 8.51
N LEU A 137 15.42 -8.73 8.89
CA LEU A 137 15.17 -7.38 8.34
C LEU A 137 15.80 -6.26 9.15
N LYS A 138 16.23 -6.52 10.40
CA LYS A 138 16.97 -5.55 11.18
C LYS A 138 18.30 -5.24 10.48
N PRO A 139 18.63 -3.96 10.23
CA PRO A 139 19.93 -3.60 9.69
C PRO A 139 21.00 -4.17 10.61
N GLN A 140 21.79 -5.13 10.13
CA GLN A 140 23.03 -5.47 10.79
C GLN A 140 23.84 -4.17 10.76
N ALA A 141 24.22 -3.65 11.93
CA ALA A 141 25.18 -2.58 11.99
C ALA A 141 26.38 -3.06 11.17
N ILE A 142 26.65 -2.40 10.04
CA ILE A 142 27.91 -2.56 9.32
C ILE A 142 28.94 -2.15 10.37
N MET A 143 29.57 -3.13 11.02
CA MET A 143 30.78 -2.90 11.77
C MET A 143 31.77 -2.40 10.74
N SER A 144 31.97 -1.09 10.72
CA SER A 144 33.07 -0.43 10.03
C SER A 144 34.34 -0.84 10.76
N ASP A 145 34.81 -2.05 10.48
CA ASP A 145 36.15 -2.51 10.80
C ASP A 145 37.04 -2.13 9.62
N ASP A 146 37.41 -0.85 9.57
CA ASP A 146 38.56 -0.38 8.79
C ASP A 146 39.62 -0.02 9.83
N SER A 147 40.34 -1.06 10.24
CA SER A 147 41.63 -0.93 10.91
C SER A 147 42.70 -1.36 9.90
N ASP A 148 43.43 -0.38 9.37
CA ASP A 148 44.87 -0.40 9.10
C ASP A 148 45.39 1.05 8.99
#